data_AF-A0A2D6SQJ3-F1
#
_entry.id   AF-A0A2D6SQJ3-F1
#
_cell.length_a   1.000
_cell.length_b   1.000
_cell.length_c   1.000
_cell.angle_alpha   90.00
_cell.angle_beta   90.00
_cell.angle_gamma   90.00
#
_symmetry.space_group_name_H-M   'P 1'
#
loop_
_entity.id
_entity.type
_entity.pdbx_description
1 polymer ?
#
loop_
_entity_poly.entity_id
_entity_poly.type
_entity_poly.pdbx_seq_one_letter_code
_entity_poly.pdbx_strand_id
1 'polypeptide(L)'
;MVYLGVLQSTAFVAQIVKGAGAGAWAMGITALASFIISVLALFKGEKKFSKLDWGFFASALLAILLWWITKEPLLSVILVTITDALASLLTSYKSYYKPLEESATYFALSSIKWIAGIFALNTYVVVTWLYPASLIVTNSLIVLVLIIRRSHNR
;
A
#
# COMPACT_ATOMS: atom_id res chain seq x y z
N MET A 1 -6.83 7.22 3.85
CA MET A 1 -7.40 5.86 4.03
C MET A 1 -8.16 5.39 2.79
N VAL A 2 -9.09 6.17 2.24
CA VAL A 2 -9.88 5.79 1.03
C VAL A 2 -9.03 5.45 -0.20
N TYR A 3 -7.98 6.22 -0.47
CA TYR A 3 -7.14 6.00 -1.64
C TYR A 3 -6.37 4.65 -1.61
N LEU A 4 -6.01 4.14 -0.41
CA LEU A 4 -5.28 2.88 -0.27
C LEU A 4 -6.10 1.69 -0.76
N GLY A 5 -7.40 1.67 -0.47
CA GLY A 5 -8.30 0.62 -0.95
C GLY A 5 -8.38 0.58 -2.48
N VAL A 6 -8.39 1.75 -3.13
CA VAL A 6 -8.42 1.85 -4.61
C VAL A 6 -7.09 1.38 -5.22
N LEU A 7 -5.96 1.80 -4.66
CA LEU A 7 -4.63 1.37 -5.10
C LEU A 7 -4.45 -0.15 -4.97
N GLN A 8 -4.78 -0.71 -3.80
CA GLN A 8 -4.66 -2.14 -3.52
C GLN A 8 -5.63 -2.98 -4.37
N SER A 9 -6.84 -2.49 -4.61
CA SER A 9 -7.79 -3.14 -5.52
C SER A 9 -7.24 -3.17 -6.95
N THR A 10 -6.67 -2.06 -7.41
CA THR A 10 -6.07 -1.97 -8.76
C THR A 10 -4.89 -2.93 -8.89
N ALA A 11 -4.00 -2.99 -7.88
CA ALA A 11 -2.89 -3.93 -7.84
C ALA A 11 -3.36 -5.40 -7.79
N PHE A 12 -4.42 -5.70 -7.03
CA PHE A 12 -5.01 -7.04 -6.96
C PHE A 12 -5.57 -7.51 -8.31
N VAL A 13 -6.32 -6.65 -9.00
CA VAL A 13 -6.86 -6.99 -10.34
C VAL A 13 -5.70 -7.19 -11.32
N ALA A 14 -4.64 -6.36 -11.26
CA ALA A 14 -3.46 -6.53 -12.09
C ALA A 14 -2.73 -7.87 -11.83
N GLN A 15 -2.65 -8.30 -10.56
CA GLN A 15 -2.08 -9.59 -10.17
C GLN A 15 -2.93 -10.77 -10.66
N ILE A 16 -4.26 -10.70 -10.57
CA ILE A 16 -5.15 -11.74 -11.11
C ILE A 16 -5.00 -11.86 -12.63
N VAL A 17 -4.98 -10.74 -13.35
CA VAL A 17 -4.85 -10.73 -14.82
C VAL A 17 -3.52 -11.36 -15.28
N LYS A 18 -2.46 -11.25 -14.48
CA LYS A 18 -1.14 -11.84 -14.76
C LYS A 18 -0.92 -13.22 -14.12
N GLY A 19 -1.96 -13.86 -13.57
CA GLY A 19 -1.89 -15.25 -13.11
C GLY A 19 -1.11 -15.45 -11.80
N ALA A 20 -1.03 -14.42 -10.94
CA ALA A 20 -0.27 -14.46 -9.68
C ALA A 20 -0.67 -15.60 -8.71
N GLY A 21 -1.84 -16.21 -8.86
CA GLY A 21 -2.29 -17.35 -8.06
C GLY A 21 -2.55 -16.99 -6.59
N ALA A 22 -2.13 -17.85 -5.66
CA ALA A 22 -2.41 -17.69 -4.23
C ALA A 22 -1.82 -16.41 -3.62
N GLY A 23 -0.68 -15.92 -4.12
CA GLY A 23 -0.08 -14.66 -3.65
C GLY A 23 -0.96 -13.43 -3.88
N ALA A 24 -1.89 -13.46 -4.85
CA ALA A 24 -2.86 -12.38 -5.05
C ALA A 24 -3.92 -12.32 -3.95
N TRP A 25 -4.21 -13.43 -3.26
CA TRP A 25 -5.27 -13.47 -2.25
C TRP A 25 -4.95 -12.57 -1.06
N ALA A 26 -3.68 -12.50 -0.67
CA ALA A 26 -3.21 -11.58 0.36
C ALA A 26 -3.47 -10.11 -0.03
N MET A 27 -3.31 -9.78 -1.30
CA MET A 27 -3.61 -8.44 -1.85
C MET A 27 -5.11 -8.15 -1.79
N GLY A 28 -5.94 -9.10 -2.25
CA GLY A 28 -7.39 -8.97 -2.27
C GLY A 28 -7.98 -8.78 -0.87
N ILE A 29 -7.54 -9.56 0.12
CA ILE A 29 -7.97 -9.42 1.52
C ILE A 29 -7.59 -8.04 2.07
N THR A 30 -6.38 -7.56 1.75
CA THR A 30 -5.92 -6.24 2.21
C THR A 30 -6.74 -5.11 1.58
N ALA A 31 -7.05 -5.22 0.28
CA ALA A 31 -7.91 -4.27 -0.42
C ALA A 31 -9.32 -4.20 0.20
N LEU A 32 -9.90 -5.36 0.52
CA LEU A 32 -11.21 -5.48 1.16
C LEU A 32 -11.22 -4.83 2.55
N ALA A 33 -10.20 -5.09 3.36
CA ALA A 33 -10.04 -4.47 4.67
C ALA A 33 -9.94 -2.94 4.57
N SER A 34 -9.14 -2.43 3.62
CA SER A 34 -9.01 -1.00 3.36
C SER A 34 -10.32 -0.36 2.91
N PHE A 35 -11.15 -1.08 2.16
CA PHE A 35 -12.48 -0.62 1.75
C PHE A 35 -13.44 -0.53 2.95
N ILE A 36 -13.46 -1.56 3.81
CA ILE A 36 -14.27 -1.57 5.04
C ILE A 36 -13.87 -0.41 5.96
N ILE A 37 -12.56 -0.22 6.18
CA ILE A 37 -12.04 0.88 7.00
C ILE A 37 -12.43 2.24 6.41
N SER A 38 -12.40 2.37 5.08
CA SER A 38 -12.81 3.59 4.39
C SER A 38 -14.29 3.90 4.56
N VAL A 39 -15.15 2.90 4.41
CA VAL A 39 -16.58 3.04 4.64
C VAL A 39 -16.84 3.42 6.10
N LEU A 40 -16.20 2.74 7.06
CA LEU A 40 -16.32 3.06 8.48
C LEU A 40 -15.82 4.48 8.82
N ALA A 41 -14.75 4.95 8.18
CA ALA A 41 -14.23 6.30 8.37
C ALA A 41 -15.22 7.37 7.87
N LEU A 42 -15.92 7.10 6.76
CA LEU A 42 -16.99 7.97 6.26
C LEU A 42 -18.17 8.03 7.23
N PHE A 43 -18.57 6.88 7.80
CA PHE A 43 -19.64 6.82 8.80
C PHE A 43 -19.27 7.47 10.14
N LYS A 44 -17.99 7.38 10.57
CA LYS A 44 -17.50 8.00 11.82
C LYS A 44 -17.24 9.51 11.71
N GLY A 45 -17.38 10.11 10.53
CA GLY A 45 -17.35 11.57 10.37
C GLY A 45 -15.96 12.21 10.42
N GLU A 46 -14.88 11.44 10.29
CA GLU A 46 -13.53 11.98 10.09
C GLU A 46 -13.39 12.57 8.67
N LYS A 47 -14.04 13.72 8.43
CA LYS A 47 -14.05 14.42 7.14
C LYS A 47 -12.86 15.35 6.92
N LYS A 48 -11.76 15.21 7.67
CA LYS A 48 -10.54 15.99 7.42
C LYS A 48 -9.68 15.30 6.36
N PHE A 49 -10.20 15.21 5.14
CA PHE A 49 -9.39 14.85 3.98
C PHE A 49 -8.37 15.96 3.74
N SER A 50 -7.09 15.64 3.90
CA SER A 50 -6.01 16.58 3.60
C SER A 50 -5.92 16.78 2.08
N LYS A 51 -5.44 17.94 1.61
CA LYS A 51 -5.18 18.17 0.17
C LYS A 51 -4.29 17.07 -0.45
N LEU A 52 -3.42 16.48 0.37
CA LEU A 52 -2.58 15.33 0.01
C LEU A 52 -3.39 14.05 -0.26
N ASP A 53 -4.46 13.78 0.51
CA ASP A 53 -5.33 12.61 0.28
C ASP A 53 -6.02 12.68 -1.08
N TRP A 54 -6.38 13.89 -1.51
CA TRP A 54 -6.92 14.15 -2.85
C TRP A 54 -5.88 13.93 -3.95
N GLY A 55 -4.62 14.32 -3.71
CA GLY A 55 -3.52 14.04 -4.64
C GLY A 55 -3.29 12.54 -4.86
N PHE A 56 -3.30 11.74 -3.78
CA PHE A 56 -3.18 10.28 -3.86
C PHE A 56 -4.40 9.61 -4.50
N PHE A 57 -5.59 10.17 -4.30
CA PHE A 57 -6.79 9.70 -4.98
C PHE A 57 -6.75 9.98 -6.48
N ALA A 58 -6.26 11.16 -6.88
CA ALA A 58 -6.07 11.53 -8.28
C ALA A 58 -5.02 10.63 -8.96
N SER A 59 -3.91 10.31 -8.30
CA SER A 59 -2.91 9.39 -8.86
C SER A 59 -3.44 7.95 -8.98
N ALA A 60 -4.29 7.50 -8.05
CA ALA A 60 -4.97 6.21 -8.18
C ALA A 60 -5.89 6.17 -9.42
N LEU A 61 -6.66 7.25 -9.66
CA LEU A 61 -7.47 7.40 -10.87
C LEU A 61 -6.62 7.43 -12.14
N LEU A 62 -5.48 8.13 -12.12
CA LEU A 62 -4.54 8.16 -13.24
C LEU A 62 -3.95 6.77 -13.53
N ALA A 63 -3.66 5.96 -12.51
CA ALA A 63 -3.18 4.60 -12.72
C ALA A 63 -4.23 3.71 -13.42
N ILE A 64 -5.51 3.87 -13.07
CA ILE A 64 -6.62 3.16 -13.73
C ILE A 64 -6.77 3.62 -15.19
N LEU A 65 -6.75 4.94 -15.42
CA LEU A 65 -6.82 5.53 -16.76
C LEU A 65 -5.64 5.08 -17.64
N LEU A 66 -4.42 5.08 -17.10
CA LEU A 66 -3.24 4.60 -17.79
C LEU A 66 -3.37 3.13 -18.16
N TRP A 67 -3.90 2.29 -17.27
CA TRP A 67 -4.16 0.88 -17.60
C TRP A 67 -5.09 0.76 -18.80
N TRP A 68 -6.17 1.54 -18.80
CA TRP A 68 -7.18 1.47 -19.85
C TRP A 68 -6.62 1.89 -21.22
N ILE A 69 -5.74 2.90 -21.24
CA ILE A 69 -5.10 3.40 -22.47
C ILE A 69 -4.00 2.45 -22.96
N THR A 70 -3.10 2.01 -22.08
CA THR A 70 -1.93 1.20 -22.47
C THR A 70 -2.24 -0.28 -22.62
N LYS A 71 -3.38 -0.76 -22.09
CA LYS A 71 -3.79 -2.18 -22.03
C LYS A 71 -2.78 -3.12 -21.34
N GLU A 72 -1.68 -2.57 -20.83
CA GLU A 72 -0.58 -3.22 -20.16
C GLU A 72 -0.65 -2.86 -18.66
N PRO A 73 -0.79 -3.84 -17.75
CA PRO A 73 -0.92 -3.56 -16.31
C PRO A 73 0.40 -3.08 -15.67
N LEU A 74 1.52 -3.16 -16.38
CA LEU A 74 2.86 -2.91 -15.84
C LEU A 74 3.04 -1.45 -15.40
N LEU A 75 2.66 -0.50 -16.25
CA LEU A 75 2.78 0.94 -15.97
C LEU A 75 1.87 1.37 -14.82
N SER A 76 0.66 0.82 -14.79
CA SER A 76 -0.31 1.07 -13.71
C SER A 76 0.22 0.59 -12.37
N VAL A 77 0.81 -0.61 -12.33
CA VAL A 77 1.42 -1.14 -11.10
C VAL A 77 2.62 -0.31 -10.67
N ILE A 78 3.48 0.14 -11.59
CA ILE A 78 4.60 1.04 -11.23
C ILE A 78 4.07 2.33 -10.62
N LEU A 79 3.05 2.96 -11.23
CA LEU A 79 2.50 4.21 -10.74
C LEU A 79 1.83 4.05 -9.36
N VAL A 80 1.08 2.96 -9.18
CA VAL A 80 0.49 2.58 -7.90
C VAL A 80 1.57 2.37 -6.85
N THR A 81 2.66 1.69 -7.21
CA THR A 81 3.79 1.42 -6.31
C THR A 81 4.46 2.72 -5.85
N ILE A 82 4.75 3.63 -6.77
CA ILE A 82 5.37 4.94 -6.45
C ILE A 82 4.42 5.76 -5.58
N THR A 83 3.14 5.78 -5.93
CA THR A 83 2.11 6.49 -5.16
C THR A 83 2.05 5.98 -3.73
N ASP A 84 2.02 4.66 -3.56
CA ASP A 84 1.92 4.01 -2.26
C ASP A 84 3.18 4.20 -1.41
N ALA A 85 4.36 4.16 -2.04
CA ALA A 85 5.62 4.46 -1.37
C ALA A 85 5.66 5.92 -0.86
N LEU A 86 5.22 6.88 -1.67
CA LEU A 86 5.12 8.29 -1.27
C LEU A 86 4.10 8.49 -0.15
N ALA A 87 2.93 7.84 -0.25
CA ALA A 87 1.89 7.89 0.76
C ALA A 87 2.37 7.32 2.11
N SER A 88 3.06 6.20 2.07
CA SER A 88 3.66 5.56 3.25
C SER A 88 4.76 6.43 3.86
N LEU A 89 5.60 7.08 3.04
CA LEU A 89 6.63 8.01 3.51
C LEU A 89 6.02 9.25 4.17
N LEU A 90 4.96 9.83 3.60
CA LEU A 90 4.22 10.94 4.20
C LEU A 90 3.50 10.53 5.48
N THR A 91 3.00 9.31 5.54
CA THR A 91 2.42 8.73 6.77
C THR A 91 3.50 8.61 7.85
N SER A 92 4.69 8.14 7.47
CA SER A 92 5.85 8.05 8.37
C SER A 92 6.28 9.41 8.88
N TYR A 93 6.28 10.42 8.01
CA TYR A 93 6.57 11.80 8.39
C TYR A 93 5.52 12.36 9.36
N LYS A 94 4.22 12.05 9.18
CA LYS A 94 3.18 12.43 10.16
C LYS A 94 3.33 11.68 11.48
N SER A 95 3.61 10.38 11.44
CA SER A 95 3.93 9.56 12.62
C SER A 95 5.23 9.98 13.29
N TYR A 96 6.16 10.59 12.54
CA TYR A 96 7.34 11.25 13.08
C TYR A 96 6.98 12.46 13.97
N TYR A 97 5.75 13.00 13.93
CA TYR A 97 5.32 13.98 14.94
C TYR A 97 4.48 13.36 16.08
N LYS A 98 4.01 12.11 15.94
CA LYS A 98 3.29 11.35 16.98
C LYS A 98 3.74 9.87 17.08
N PRO A 99 4.91 9.59 17.68
CA PRO A 99 5.53 8.25 17.69
C PRO A 99 4.82 7.19 18.55
N LEU A 100 3.79 7.56 19.31
CA LEU A 100 3.09 6.66 20.25
C LEU A 100 1.75 6.11 19.71
N GLU A 101 1.21 6.67 18.62
CA GLU A 101 -0.05 6.19 18.03
C GLU A 101 0.17 5.07 16.99
N GLU A 102 1.36 4.95 16.39
CA GLU A 102 1.65 3.90 15.40
C GLU A 102 2.45 2.72 15.96
N SER A 103 1.88 1.53 15.75
CA SER A 103 2.40 0.28 16.28
C SER A 103 3.48 -0.28 15.35
N ALA A 104 4.76 -0.17 15.71
CA ALA A 104 5.89 -0.76 14.96
C ALA A 104 5.69 -2.25 14.66
N THR A 105 4.96 -2.95 15.54
CA THR A 105 4.56 -4.35 15.39
C THR A 105 3.68 -4.58 14.16
N TYR A 106 2.80 -3.63 13.81
CA TYR A 106 1.95 -3.71 12.62
C TYR A 106 2.77 -3.70 11.33
N PHE A 107 3.77 -2.83 11.24
CA PHE A 107 4.66 -2.74 10.08
C PHE A 107 5.54 -4.00 9.96
N ALA A 108 6.06 -4.51 11.08
CA ALA A 108 6.84 -5.75 11.09
C ALA A 108 6.01 -6.96 10.63
N LEU A 109 4.80 -7.15 11.17
CA LEU A 109 3.89 -8.20 10.72
C LEU A 109 3.50 -8.03 9.25
N SER A 110 3.30 -6.79 8.80
CA SER A 110 2.99 -6.49 7.40
C SER A 110 4.14 -6.89 6.48
N SER A 111 5.40 -6.63 6.84
CA SER A 111 6.56 -7.10 6.08
C SER A 111 6.60 -8.63 5.96
N ILE A 112 6.38 -9.35 7.06
CA ILE A 112 6.34 -10.82 7.06
C ILE A 112 5.21 -11.33 6.14
N LYS A 113 4.02 -10.71 6.23
CA LYS A 113 2.88 -11.03 5.35
C LYS A 113 3.25 -10.86 3.87
N TRP A 114 3.91 -9.76 3.51
CA TRP A 114 4.28 -9.50 2.12
C TRP A 114 5.39 -10.44 1.62
N ILE A 115 6.35 -10.81 2.47
CA ILE A 115 7.37 -11.82 2.15
C ILE A 115 6.68 -13.16 1.84
N ALA A 116 5.80 -13.62 2.74
CA ALA A 116 5.03 -14.86 2.52
C ALA A 116 4.16 -14.79 1.25
N GLY A 117 3.59 -13.62 0.96
CA GLY A 117 2.83 -13.37 -0.26
C GLY A 117 3.65 -13.51 -1.55
N ILE A 118 4.91 -13.06 -1.55
CA ILE A 118 5.83 -13.25 -2.69
C ILE A 118 6.14 -14.73 -2.89
N PHE A 119 6.44 -15.47 -1.82
CA PHE A 119 6.71 -16.91 -1.93
C PHE A 119 5.50 -17.71 -2.42
N ALA A 120 4.28 -17.23 -2.13
CA ALA A 120 3.03 -17.83 -2.59
C ALA A 120 2.64 -17.44 -4.04
N LEU A 121 3.47 -16.66 -4.75
CA LEU A 121 3.21 -16.33 -6.15
C LEU A 121 3.44 -17.55 -7.04
N ASN A 122 2.44 -17.84 -7.87
CA ASN A 122 2.52 -18.93 -8.85
C ASN A 122 3.25 -18.51 -10.12
N THR A 123 3.34 -17.20 -10.39
CA THR A 123 4.04 -16.64 -11.54
C THR A 123 4.82 -15.41 -11.13
N TYR A 124 6.14 -15.45 -11.36
CA TYR A 124 7.07 -14.39 -11.02
C TYR A 124 7.29 -13.46 -12.23
N VAL A 125 6.40 -12.49 -12.39
CA VAL A 125 6.52 -11.44 -13.41
C VAL A 125 6.57 -10.10 -12.69
N VAL A 126 7.18 -9.07 -13.28
CA VAL A 126 7.33 -7.75 -12.64
C VAL A 126 6.02 -7.24 -12.03
N VAL A 127 4.88 -7.42 -12.70
CA VAL A 127 3.56 -7.03 -12.20
C VAL A 127 3.18 -7.70 -10.87
N THR A 128 3.63 -8.94 -10.65
CA THR A 128 3.18 -9.76 -9.52
C THR A 128 4.02 -9.53 -8.26
N TRP A 129 5.33 -9.31 -8.39
CA TRP A 129 6.22 -9.16 -7.23
C TRP A 129 6.63 -7.70 -6.92
N LEU A 130 6.59 -6.78 -7.90
CA LEU A 130 7.10 -5.40 -7.73
C LEU A 130 6.39 -4.66 -6.60
N TYR A 131 5.06 -4.73 -6.57
CA TYR A 131 4.25 -4.06 -5.56
C TYR A 131 4.47 -4.63 -4.14
N PRO A 132 4.37 -5.97 -3.92
CA PRO A 132 4.76 -6.58 -2.64
C PRO A 132 6.20 -6.25 -2.19
N ALA A 133 7.16 -6.26 -3.13
CA ALA A 133 8.56 -5.98 -2.81
C ALA A 133 8.76 -4.54 -2.35
N SER A 134 8.10 -3.57 -3.01
CA SER A 134 8.11 -2.18 -2.57
C SER A 134 7.54 -2.05 -1.17
N LEU A 135 6.44 -2.74 -0.85
CA LEU A 135 5.84 -2.70 0.48
C LEU A 135 6.78 -3.24 1.57
N ILE A 136 7.57 -4.28 1.29
CA ILE A 136 8.61 -4.78 2.21
C ILE A 136 9.66 -3.70 2.45
N VAL A 137 10.16 -3.05 1.39
CA VAL A 137 11.18 -1.99 1.50
C VAL A 137 10.64 -0.82 2.31
N THR A 138 9.45 -0.32 1.95
CA THR A 138 8.85 0.83 2.63
C THR A 138 8.55 0.51 4.09
N ASN A 139 7.92 -0.62 4.40
CA ASN A 139 7.66 -1.00 5.80
C ASN A 139 8.95 -1.16 6.62
N SER A 140 10.01 -1.71 6.02
CA SER A 140 11.30 -1.86 6.69
C SER A 140 11.96 -0.51 6.98
N LEU A 141 11.86 0.46 6.05
CA LEU A 141 12.29 1.84 6.28
C LEU A 141 11.53 2.50 7.43
N ILE A 142 10.21 2.29 7.52
CA ILE A 142 9.39 2.81 8.63
C ILE A 142 9.85 2.23 9.97
N VAL A 143 10.05 0.92 10.02
CA VAL A 143 10.56 0.24 11.22
C VAL A 143 11.92 0.78 11.63
N LEU A 144 12.85 0.97 10.68
CA LEU A 144 14.18 1.56 10.95
C LEU A 144 14.07 2.97 11.53
N VAL A 145 13.27 3.85 10.91
CA VAL A 145 13.06 5.22 11.39
C VAL A 145 12.46 5.23 12.81
N LEU A 146 11.50 4.34 13.09
CA LEU A 146 10.91 4.20 14.42
C LEU A 146 11.91 3.70 15.47
N ILE A 147 12.76 2.72 15.13
CA ILE A 147 13.79 2.18 16.03
C ILE A 147 14.85 3.24 16.36
N ILE A 148 15.42 3.89 15.34
CA ILE A 148 16.45 4.92 15.49
C ILE A 148 15.94 6.03 16.43
N ARG A 149 14.69 6.45 16.24
CA ARG A 149 14.10 7.49 17.08
C ARG A 149 13.83 7.03 18.52
N ARG A 150 13.30 5.82 18.72
CA ARG A 150 13.10 5.29 20.08
C ARG A 150 14.41 5.15 20.85
N SER A 151 15.52 4.92 20.15
CA SER A 151 16.86 4.92 20.74
C SER A 151 17.39 6.30 21.09
N HIS A 152 16.95 7.37 20.41
CA HIS A 152 17.40 8.75 20.68
C HIS A 152 16.57 9.46 21.75
N ASN A 153 15.36 8.96 22.03
CA ASN A 153 14.43 9.50 23.03
C ASN A 153 14.50 8.76 24.39
N ARG A 154 15.48 7.88 24.57
CA ARG A 154 15.84 7.20 25.84
C ARG A 154 17.15 7.78 26.34
#